data_AF-A0A8S3GWG0-F1
#
_entry.id   AF-A0A8S3GWG0-F1
#
_cell.length_a   1.000
_cell.length_b   1.000
_cell.length_c   1.000
_cell.angle_alpha   90.00
_cell.angle_beta   90.00
_cell.angle_gamma   90.00
#
_symmetry.space_group_name_H-M   'P 1'
#
loop_
_entity.id
_entity.type
_entity.pdbx_description
1 polymer ?
#
loop_
_entity_poly.entity_id
_entity_poly.type
_entity_poly.pdbx_seq_one_letter_code
_entity_poly.pdbx_strand_id
1 'polypeptide(L)'
;MVKINAPFSSLPPAQRLRKFQEQILNCKNELEKKQKAREGLAKMKLVFQENPKFGDEQNVKQQITTIDENIEKLLAEIRRFESYIAEIERARISTSSDFDLSLRSHSIYGSDLSIGTHNISSSSQNR
;
A
#
# COMPACT_ATOMS: atom_id res chain seq x y z
N MET A 1 10.14 -19.97 12.22
CA MET A 1 9.64 -18.81 11.45
C MET A 1 8.20 -19.08 11.07
N VAL A 2 7.24 -18.37 11.66
CA VAL A 2 5.84 -18.44 11.23
C VAL A 2 5.80 -17.91 9.81
N LYS A 3 5.61 -18.79 8.81
CA LYS A 3 5.28 -18.36 7.46
C LYS A 3 3.88 -17.76 7.56
N ILE A 4 3.81 -16.44 7.74
CA ILE A 4 2.56 -15.72 7.56
C ILE A 4 2.17 -15.99 6.11
N ASN A 5 1.16 -16.83 5.89
CA ASN A 5 0.50 -16.99 4.61
C ASN A 5 -0.26 -15.69 4.31
N ALA A 6 0.50 -14.62 4.05
CA ALA A 6 -0.03 -13.36 3.63
C ALA A 6 -0.59 -13.54 2.21
N PRO A 7 -1.78 -12.98 1.91
CA PRO A 7 -2.31 -13.00 0.56
C PRO A 7 -1.29 -12.39 -0.42
N PHE A 8 -1.21 -12.96 -1.61
CA PHE A 8 -0.28 -12.55 -2.68
C PHE A 8 1.21 -12.81 -2.40
N SER A 9 1.59 -13.59 -1.38
CA SER A 9 2.99 -13.89 -1.05
C SER A 9 3.82 -14.48 -2.20
N SER A 10 3.19 -15.07 -3.22
CA SER A 10 3.82 -15.57 -4.45
C SER A 10 4.14 -14.48 -5.49
N LEU A 11 3.58 -13.27 -5.36
CA LEU A 11 3.78 -12.18 -6.30
C LEU A 11 5.04 -11.35 -5.94
N PRO A 12 5.75 -10.79 -6.93
CA PRO A 12 6.79 -9.80 -6.71
C PRO A 12 6.31 -8.62 -5.84
N PRO A 13 7.19 -7.99 -5.03
CA PRO A 13 6.80 -6.92 -4.10
C PRO A 13 5.98 -5.78 -4.73
N ALA A 14 6.37 -5.32 -5.93
CA ALA A 14 5.65 -4.26 -6.64
C ALA A 14 4.24 -4.70 -7.09
N GLN A 15 4.08 -5.97 -7.48
CA GLN A 15 2.76 -6.50 -7.85
C GLN A 15 1.86 -6.70 -6.63
N ARG A 16 2.42 -7.15 -5.50
CA ARG A 16 1.69 -7.21 -4.22
C ARG A 16 1.17 -5.84 -3.80
N LEU A 17 2.03 -4.82 -3.83
CA LEU A 17 1.67 -3.44 -3.50
C LEU A 17 0.49 -2.97 -4.36
N ARG A 18 0.60 -3.14 -5.68
CA ARG A 18 -0.46 -2.76 -6.63
C ARG A 18 -1.78 -3.49 -6.32
N LYS A 19 -1.73 -4.78 -5.98
CA LYS A 19 -2.92 -5.56 -5.63
C LYS A 19 -3.56 -5.10 -4.34
N PHE A 20 -2.80 -4.81 -3.30
CA PHE A 20 -3.36 -4.25 -2.06
C PHE A 20 -3.96 -2.86 -2.26
N GLN A 21 -3.33 -2.00 -3.07
CA GLN A 21 -3.88 -0.68 -3.41
C GLN A 21 -5.21 -0.80 -4.16
N GLU A 22 -5.32 -1.73 -5.11
CA GLU A 22 -6.57 -2.02 -5.83
C GLU A 22 -7.68 -2.48 -4.87
N GLN A 23 -7.36 -3.38 -3.93
CA GLN A 23 -8.31 -3.84 -2.92
C GLN A 23 -8.74 -2.72 -1.98
N ILE A 24 -7.81 -1.87 -1.53
CA ILE A 24 -8.14 -0.69 -0.71
C ILE A 24 -9.09 0.24 -1.46
N LEU A 25 -8.85 0.50 -2.75
CA LEU A 25 -9.72 1.35 -3.56
C LEU A 25 -11.14 0.76 -3.65
N ASN A 26 -11.25 -0.55 -3.89
CA ASN A 26 -12.55 -1.23 -3.91
C ASN A 26 -13.27 -1.14 -2.56
N CYS A 27 -12.57 -1.41 -1.44
CA CYS A 27 -13.14 -1.28 -0.10
C CYS A 27 -13.59 0.16 0.19
N LYS A 28 -12.83 1.17 -0.23
CA LYS A 28 -13.19 2.59 -0.07
C LYS A 28 -14.43 2.96 -0.88
N ASN A 29 -14.55 2.46 -2.10
CA ASN A 29 -15.73 2.67 -2.94
C ASN A 29 -16.98 2.02 -2.31
N GLU A 30 -16.86 0.79 -1.79
CA GLU A 30 -17.96 0.13 -1.08
C GLU A 30 -18.32 0.84 0.23
N LEU A 31 -17.31 1.32 0.97
CA LEU A 31 -17.51 2.11 2.18
C LEU A 31 -18.33 3.37 1.91
N GLU A 32 -18.00 4.12 0.85
CA GLU A 32 -18.75 5.32 0.45
C GLU A 32 -20.22 4.98 0.12
N LYS A 33 -20.46 3.89 -0.62
CA LYS A 33 -21.82 3.43 -0.93
C LYS A 33 -22.60 3.10 0.34
N LYS A 34 -21.98 2.41 1.30
CA LYS A 34 -22.61 2.06 2.59
C LYS A 34 -22.91 3.31 3.42
N GLN A 35 -22.00 4.28 3.47
CA GLN A 35 -22.23 5.55 4.15
C GLN A 35 -23.41 6.32 3.55
N LYS A 36 -23.50 6.43 2.22
CA LYS A 36 -24.65 7.05 1.54
C LYS A 36 -25.96 6.32 1.85
N ALA A 37 -25.95 4.98 1.83
CA ALA A 37 -27.12 4.19 2.16
C ALA A 37 -27.57 4.40 3.62
N ARG A 38 -26.62 4.45 4.55
CA ARG A 38 -26.87 4.76 5.96
C ARG A 38 -27.51 6.13 6.15
N GLU A 39 -27.00 7.16 5.45
CA GLU A 39 -27.58 8.51 5.48
C GLU A 39 -29.01 8.54 4.94
N GLY A 40 -29.28 7.80 3.86
CA GLY A 40 -30.63 7.65 3.32
C GLY A 40 -31.58 7.01 4.33
N LEU A 41 -31.17 5.90 4.96
CA LEU A 41 -31.95 5.24 6.00
C LEU A 41 -32.15 6.12 7.24
N ALA A 42 -31.16 6.90 7.64
CA ALA A 42 -31.28 7.83 8.76
C ALA A 42 -32.38 8.88 8.51
N LYS A 43 -32.49 9.39 7.27
CA LYS A 43 -33.59 10.27 6.87
C LYS A 43 -34.94 9.53 6.88
N MET A 44 -34.99 8.30 6.35
CA MET A 44 -36.23 7.49 6.39
C MET A 44 -36.70 7.22 7.82
N LYS A 45 -35.77 6.94 8.74
CA LYS A 45 -36.06 6.74 10.16
C LYS A 45 -36.77 7.96 10.74
N LEU A 46 -36.29 9.18 10.46
CA LEU A 46 -36.91 10.42 10.93
C LEU A 46 -38.34 10.56 10.40
N VAL A 47 -38.57 10.29 9.11
CA VAL A 47 -39.92 10.34 8.51
C VAL A 47 -40.87 9.36 9.19
N PHE A 48 -40.43 8.14 9.49
CA PHE A 48 -41.26 7.12 10.14
C PHE A 48 -41.50 7.44 11.62
N GLN A 49 -40.54 8.07 12.29
CA GLN A 49 -40.69 8.54 13.66
C GLN A 49 -41.74 9.67 13.76
N GLU A 50 -41.74 10.62 12.82
CA GLU A 50 -42.70 11.72 12.78
C GLU A 50 -44.09 11.27 12.29
N ASN A 51 -44.12 10.28 11.38
CA ASN A 51 -45.33 9.83 10.72
C ASN A 51 -45.38 8.29 10.63
N PRO A 52 -45.84 7.60 11.71
CA PRO A 52 -45.80 6.13 11.81
C PRO A 52 -46.55 5.37 10.71
N LYS A 53 -47.48 6.02 10.00
CA LYS A 53 -48.21 5.43 8.86
C LYS A 53 -47.34 5.13 7.64
N PHE A 54 -46.16 5.74 7.52
CA PHE A 54 -45.28 5.56 6.36
C PHE A 54 -44.32 4.38 6.50
N GLY A 55 -44.20 3.77 7.68
CA GLY A 55 -43.35 2.59 7.87
C GLY A 55 -42.98 2.34 9.33
N ASP A 56 -42.24 1.25 9.54
CA ASP A 56 -41.74 0.85 10.86
C ASP A 56 -40.31 1.37 11.10
N GLU A 57 -40.18 2.26 12.08
CA GLU A 57 -38.91 2.82 12.52
C GLU A 57 -37.93 1.74 13.02
N GLN A 58 -38.43 0.65 13.65
CA GLN A 58 -37.57 -0.39 14.23
C GLN A 58 -36.87 -1.19 13.15
N ASN A 59 -37.57 -1.50 12.06
CA ASN A 59 -36.96 -2.16 10.90
C ASN A 59 -35.82 -1.30 10.32
N VAL A 60 -36.04 0.01 10.16
CA VAL A 60 -34.99 0.92 9.65
C VAL A 60 -33.79 0.99 10.60
N LYS A 61 -34.00 1.00 11.93
CA LYS A 61 -32.91 0.94 12.92
C LYS A 61 -32.06 -0.34 12.78
N GLN A 62 -32.70 -1.49 12.57
CA GLN A 62 -31.99 -2.76 12.35
C GLN A 62 -31.16 -2.74 11.05
N GLN A 63 -31.70 -2.14 9.98
CA GLN A 63 -30.96 -1.96 8.73
C GLN A 63 -29.76 -1.03 8.91
N ILE A 64 -29.92 0.10 9.62
CA ILE A 64 -28.80 1.01 9.94
C ILE A 64 -27.69 0.26 10.71
N THR A 65 -28.07 -0.51 11.72
CA THR A 65 -27.12 -1.31 12.53
C THR A 65 -26.34 -2.28 11.66
N THR A 66 -27.03 -3.00 10.76
CA THR A 66 -26.38 -3.89 9.79
C THR A 66 -25.40 -3.14 8.87
N ILE A 67 -25.75 -1.92 8.43
CA ILE A 67 -24.84 -1.12 7.60
C ILE A 67 -23.62 -0.67 8.42
N ASP A 68 -23.80 -0.26 9.67
CA ASP A 68 -22.72 0.15 10.57
C ASP A 68 -21.71 -0.99 10.78
N GLU A 69 -22.19 -2.21 11.04
CA GLU A 69 -21.32 -3.39 11.14
C GLU A 69 -20.53 -3.65 9.86
N ASN A 70 -21.15 -3.45 8.69
CA ASN A 70 -20.47 -3.61 7.40
C ASN A 70 -19.41 -2.52 7.16
N ILE A 71 -19.69 -1.29 7.58
CA ILE A 71 -18.73 -0.17 7.55
C ILE A 71 -17.51 -0.52 8.40
N GLU A 72 -17.72 -1.03 9.62
CA GLU A 72 -16.61 -1.42 10.51
C GLU A 72 -15.74 -2.52 9.90
N LYS A 73 -16.36 -3.54 9.28
CA LYS A 73 -15.65 -4.61 8.57
C LYS A 73 -14.79 -4.06 7.42
N LEU A 74 -15.35 -3.18 6.58
CA LEU A 74 -14.62 -2.55 5.48
C LEU A 74 -13.43 -1.71 5.98
N LEU A 75 -13.62 -0.94 7.05
CA LEU A 75 -12.55 -0.15 7.66
C LEU A 75 -11.44 -1.03 8.25
N ALA A 76 -11.81 -2.15 8.89
CA ALA A 76 -10.83 -3.12 9.40
C ALA A 76 -10.01 -3.76 8.27
N GLU A 77 -10.66 -4.08 7.15
CA GLU A 77 -10.02 -4.64 5.97
C GLU A 77 -9.06 -3.63 5.30
N ILE A 78 -9.47 -2.37 5.15
CA ILE A 78 -8.60 -1.28 4.68
C ILE A 78 -7.34 -1.19 5.55
N ARG A 79 -7.49 -1.10 6.87
CA ARG A 79 -6.35 -1.05 7.81
C ARG A 79 -5.43 -2.26 7.67
N ARG A 80 -6.01 -3.44 7.48
CA ARG A 80 -5.24 -4.68 7.27
C ARG A 80 -4.41 -4.61 5.99
N PHE A 81 -4.98 -4.14 4.89
CA PHE A 81 -4.24 -3.97 3.64
C PHE A 81 -3.15 -2.88 3.74
N GLU A 82 -3.43 -1.77 4.40
CA GLU A 82 -2.43 -0.72 4.68
C GLU A 82 -1.27 -1.27 5.51
N SER A 83 -1.53 -2.16 6.48
CA SER A 83 -0.47 -2.83 7.25
C SER A 83 0.43 -3.72 6.39
N TYR A 84 -0.13 -4.45 5.42
CA TYR A 84 0.63 -5.29 4.49
C TYR A 84 1.47 -4.44 3.54
N ILE A 85 0.94 -3.31 3.07
CA ILE A 85 1.69 -2.35 2.25
C ILE A 85 2.90 -1.83 3.02
N ALA A 86 2.70 -1.37 4.26
CA ALA A 86 3.79 -0.86 5.10
C ALA A 86 4.87 -1.92 5.39
N GLU A 87 4.49 -3.19 5.55
CA GLU A 87 5.44 -4.30 5.68
C GLU A 87 6.27 -4.53 4.40
N ILE A 88 5.63 -4.49 3.23
CA ILE A 88 6.32 -4.61 1.94
C ILE A 88 7.30 -3.45 1.71
N GLU A 89 6.90 -2.23 2.02
CA GLU A 89 7.74 -1.04 1.88
C GLU A 89 8.94 -1.07 2.83
N ARG A 90 8.73 -1.47 4.09
CA ARG A 90 9.82 -1.66 5.06
C ARG A 90 10.84 -2.68 4.58
N ALA A 91 10.39 -3.81 4.02
CA ALA A 91 11.28 -4.83 3.48
C ALA A 91 12.14 -4.30 2.31
N ARG A 92 11.59 -3.43 1.45
CA ARG A 92 12.34 -2.83 0.33
C ARG A 92 13.44 -1.89 0.79
N ILE A 93 13.18 -1.06 1.80
CA ILE A 93 14.17 -0.10 2.33
C ILE A 93 15.36 -0.84 2.96
N SER A 94 15.10 -1.92 3.70
CA SER A 94 16.15 -2.76 4.29
C SER A 94 17.05 -3.41 3.23
N THR A 95 16.52 -3.76 2.05
CA THR A 95 17.35 -4.35 0.97
C THR A 95 18.20 -3.33 0.22
N SER A 96 17.87 -2.04 0.30
CA SER A 96 18.65 -0.97 -0.36
C SER A 96 19.82 -0.46 0.49
N SER A 97 19.74 -0.53 1.82
CA SER A 97 20.83 -0.10 2.71
C SER A 97 22.06 -1.00 2.64
N ASP A 98 21.90 -2.26 2.25
CA ASP A 98 23.02 -3.21 2.10
C ASP A 98 23.77 -3.03 0.77
N PHE A 99 23.16 -2.40 -0.23
CA PHE A 99 23.75 -2.20 -1.56
C PHE A 99 24.63 -0.93 -1.67
N ASP A 100 24.44 0.06 -0.79
CA ASP A 100 25.19 1.33 -0.81
C ASP A 100 26.53 1.26 -0.03
N LEU A 101 26.72 0.22 0.79
CA LEU A 101 27.96 0.02 1.55
C LEU A 101 29.03 -0.80 0.80
N SER A 102 28.67 -1.54 -0.25
CA SER A 102 29.63 -2.40 -0.97
C SER A 102 30.42 -1.67 -2.07
N LEU A 103 29.90 -0.56 -2.61
CA LEU A 103 30.60 0.24 -3.64
C LEU A 103 31.62 1.24 -3.06
N ARG A 104 31.65 1.44 -1.74
CA ARG A 104 32.61 2.35 -1.06
C ARG A 104 33.82 1.67 -0.43
N SER A 105 33.90 0.34 -0.41
CA SER A 105 34.99 -0.42 0.22
C SER A 105 35.99 -1.04 -0.76
N HIS A 106 36.33 -0.36 -1.85
CA HIS A 106 37.49 -0.71 -2.68
C HIS A 106 38.45 0.48 -2.82
N SER A 107 39.05 0.88 -1.70
CA SER A 107 40.29 1.66 -1.71
C SER A 107 41.08 1.38 -0.42
N ILE A 108 41.67 0.19 -0.35
CA ILE A 108 42.78 -0.11 0.56
C ILE A 108 43.76 -0.95 -0.24
N TYR A 109 44.72 -0.29 -0.87
CA TYR A 109 46.15 -0.61 -0.86
C TYR A 109 46.86 0.59 -1.46
N GLY A 110 47.15 1.56 -0.59
CA GLY A 110 48.22 2.51 -0.82
C GLY A 110 49.54 1.77 -0.67
N SER A 111 50.15 1.40 -1.77
CA SER A 111 51.57 1.09 -1.85
C SER A 111 52.08 1.67 -3.16
N ASP A 112 52.87 2.73 -2.98
CA ASP A 112 53.84 3.29 -3.92
C ASP A 112 54.40 2.23 -4.87
N LEU A 113 54.12 2.40 -6.17
CA LEU A 113 55.03 1.92 -7.20
C LEU A 113 54.95 2.84 -8.41
N SER A 114 55.93 3.73 -8.49
CA SER A 114 56.34 4.40 -9.71
C SER A 114 56.59 3.39 -10.83
N ILE A 115 55.74 3.37 -11.85
CA ILE A 115 56.10 2.87 -13.18
C ILE A 115 55.77 3.98 -14.16
N GLY A 116 56.78 4.82 -14.40
CA GLY A 116 56.84 5.60 -15.61
C GLY A 116 57.29 4.69 -16.74
N THR A 117 56.55 4.66 -17.85
CA THR A 117 57.09 4.35 -19.18
C THR A 117 56.19 4.95 -20.26
N HIS A 118 56.73 6.00 -20.90
CA HIS A 118 56.59 6.40 -22.30
C HIS A 118 55.20 6.50 -22.95
N ASN A 119 54.68 7.74 -22.98
CA ASN A 119 53.72 8.19 -23.98
C ASN A 119 54.48 8.56 -25.26
N ILE A 120 54.40 7.73 -26.31
CA ILE A 120 54.97 8.05 -27.63
C ILE A 120 53.92 8.85 -28.41
N SER A 121 54.23 10.12 -28.62
CA SER A 121 53.57 10.98 -29.61
C SER A 121 53.78 10.43 -31.02
N SER A 122 52.71 10.37 -31.82
CA SER A 122 52.79 10.41 -33.28
C SER A 122 51.61 11.19 -33.85
N SER A 123 51.96 12.18 -34.64
CA SER A 123 51.18 13.29 -35.17
C SER A 123 50.19 12.94 -36.28
N SER A 124 49.18 13.82 -36.40
CA SER A 124 48.58 14.40 -37.61
C SER A 124 48.68 13.67 -38.96
N GLN A 125 47.53 13.44 -39.60
CA GLN A 125 47.23 14.07 -40.90
C GLN A 125 45.75 13.92 -41.29
N ASN A 126 45.07 15.08 -41.36
CA ASN A 126 43.81 15.28 -42.06
C ASN A 126 44.07 15.24 -43.58
N ARG A 127 43.19 14.59 -44.34
CA ARG A 127 43.02 14.80 -45.77
C ARG A 127 41.55 14.99 -46.06
#